data_AF-A0A1M3N3E3-F1
#
_entry.id   AF-A0A1M3N3E3-F1
#
_cell.length_a   1.000
_cell.length_b   1.000
_cell.length_c   1.000
_cell.angle_alpha   90.00
_cell.angle_beta   90.00
_cell.angle_gamma   90.00
#
_symmetry.space_group_name_H-M   'P 1'
#
loop_
_entity.id
_entity.type
_entity.pdbx_description
1 polymer ?
#
loop_
_entity_poly.entity_id
_entity_poly.type
_entity_poly.pdbx_seq_one_letter_code
_entity_poly.pdbx_strand_id
1 'polypeptide(L)'
;MDPVWQRLWLRCQQHDWQSLAFIGSSKRDPDGVLEIAHGMARLASELGQELTVFDARNLGLKDMGRMLAQIQSITSRGKRCIVVLKLVTENATTVPMAQNVDAALLGVFIGETSVIAASRTVDEVGRPKFLGSVVLNASLAK
;
A
#
# COMPACT_ATOMS: atom_id res chain seq x y z
N MET A 1 -4.83 -5.50 20.41
CA MET A 1 -5.11 -4.69 19.19
C MET A 1 -4.28 -3.42 19.27
N ASP A 2 -3.44 -3.15 18.27
CA ASP A 2 -2.67 -1.90 18.22
C ASP A 2 -3.60 -0.73 17.81
N PRO A 3 -3.77 0.31 18.64
CA PRO A 3 -4.63 1.45 18.33
C PRO A 3 -4.25 2.21 17.05
N VAL A 4 -2.99 2.12 16.60
CA VAL A 4 -2.51 2.78 15.39
C VAL A 4 -3.15 2.16 14.15
N TRP A 5 -3.16 0.83 14.04
CA TRP A 5 -3.73 0.12 12.89
C TRP A 5 -5.23 0.28 12.81
N GLN A 6 -5.92 0.32 13.95
CA GLN A 6 -7.36 0.58 13.99
C GLN A 6 -7.69 1.97 13.44
N ARG A 7 -6.95 3.00 13.88
CA ARG A 7 -7.14 4.37 13.38
C ARG A 7 -6.85 4.47 11.89
N LEU A 8 -5.78 3.82 11.42
CA LEU A 8 -5.47 3.79 9.98
C LEU A 8 -6.58 3.10 9.19
N TRP A 9 -7.02 1.92 9.63
CA TRP A 9 -8.12 1.18 8.99
C TRP A 9 -9.39 2.03 8.91
N LEU A 10 -9.83 2.60 10.04
CA LEU A 10 -11.04 3.44 10.11
C LEU A 10 -10.94 4.69 9.22
N ARG A 11 -9.77 5.33 9.13
CA ARG A 11 -9.57 6.44 8.19
C ARG A 11 -9.69 5.99 6.74
N CYS A 12 -9.13 4.83 6.40
CA CYS A 12 -9.29 4.28 5.05
C CYS A 12 -10.75 3.93 4.74
N GLN A 13 -11.58 3.61 5.74
CA GLN A 13 -13.01 3.34 5.54
C GLN A 13 -13.84 4.57 5.14
N GLN A 14 -13.31 5.78 5.28
CA GLN A 14 -14.01 7.02 4.91
C GLN A 14 -14.14 7.19 3.38
N HIS A 15 -13.48 6.33 2.61
CA HIS A 15 -13.53 6.30 1.16
C HIS A 15 -14.01 4.92 0.69
N ASP A 16 -14.77 4.89 -0.39
CA ASP A 16 -15.18 3.63 -1.01
C ASP A 16 -14.06 3.11 -1.92
N TRP A 17 -13.38 2.06 -1.49
CA TRP A 17 -12.35 1.38 -2.26
C TRP A 17 -12.50 -0.13 -2.10
N GLN A 18 -12.08 -0.86 -3.13
CA GLN A 18 -11.93 -2.31 -3.13
C GLN A 18 -10.46 -2.72 -3.27
N SER A 19 -9.63 -1.85 -3.84
CA SER A 19 -8.19 -2.04 -3.97
C SER A 19 -7.42 -0.80 -3.50
N LEU A 20 -6.44 -1.02 -2.63
CA LEU A 20 -5.62 0.04 -2.03
C LEU A 20 -4.14 -0.22 -2.29
N ALA A 21 -3.45 0.67 -2.99
CA ALA A 21 -2.00 0.64 -3.07
C ALA A 21 -1.41 1.16 -1.76
N PHE A 22 -0.46 0.43 -1.17
CA PHE A 22 0.37 0.94 -0.09
C PHE A 22 1.81 1.05 -0.57
N ILE A 23 2.22 2.30 -0.88
CA ILE A 23 3.45 2.61 -1.58
C ILE A 23 4.49 3.10 -0.57
N GLY A 24 5.59 2.39 -0.42
CA GLY A 24 6.69 2.84 0.43
C GLY A 24 7.84 1.84 0.46
N SER A 25 9.01 2.31 0.84
CA SER A 25 10.22 1.50 0.94
C SER A 25 11.16 2.06 2.00
N SER A 26 11.85 1.16 2.68
CA SER A 26 12.94 1.46 3.61
C SER A 26 14.05 0.45 3.37
N LYS A 27 15.31 0.90 3.47
CA LYS A 27 16.46 0.00 3.48
C LYS A 27 16.69 -0.57 4.88
N ARG A 28 16.42 0.20 5.94
CA ARG A 28 16.57 -0.27 7.33
C ARG A 28 15.41 -1.15 7.79
N ASP A 29 14.24 -0.97 7.20
CA ASP A 29 13.02 -1.75 7.47
C ASP A 29 12.31 -2.11 6.14
N PRO A 30 12.81 -3.12 5.41
CA PRO A 30 12.24 -3.49 4.11
C PRO A 30 10.78 -3.96 4.17
N ASP A 31 10.36 -4.51 5.32
CA ASP A 31 9.06 -5.16 5.51
C ASP A 31 8.02 -4.27 6.20
N GLY A 32 8.40 -3.12 6.77
CA GLY A 32 7.48 -2.27 7.55
C GLY A 32 6.15 -1.93 6.87
N VAL A 33 6.12 -1.63 5.57
CA VAL A 33 4.85 -1.38 4.85
C VAL A 33 4.01 -2.66 4.74
N LEU A 34 4.67 -3.80 4.48
CA LEU A 34 4.01 -5.10 4.36
C LEU A 34 3.45 -5.58 5.71
N GLU A 35 4.19 -5.40 6.80
CA GLU A 35 3.75 -5.71 8.16
C GLU A 35 2.47 -4.93 8.51
N ILE A 36 2.40 -3.66 8.14
CA ILE A 36 1.21 -2.82 8.37
C ILE A 36 0.04 -3.29 7.52
N ALA A 37 0.27 -3.62 6.25
CA ALA A 37 -0.78 -4.18 5.39
C ALA A 37 -1.36 -5.47 5.98
N HIS A 38 -0.52 -6.36 6.51
CA HIS A 38 -0.97 -7.56 7.24
C HIS A 38 -1.67 -7.23 8.56
N GLY A 39 -1.21 -6.22 9.29
CA GLY A 39 -1.89 -5.71 10.48
C GLY A 39 -3.31 -5.22 10.18
N MET A 40 -3.50 -4.48 9.08
CA MET A 40 -4.81 -4.05 8.59
C MET A 40 -5.67 -5.25 8.18
N ALA A 41 -5.11 -6.25 7.50
CA ALA A 41 -5.85 -7.45 7.10
C ALA A 41 -6.32 -8.28 8.31
N ARG A 42 -5.48 -8.37 9.35
CA ARG A 42 -5.86 -9.00 10.62
C ARG A 42 -7.01 -8.26 11.28
N LEU A 43 -6.95 -6.93 11.35
CA LEU A 43 -8.04 -6.12 11.90
C LEU A 43 -9.34 -6.27 11.11
N ALA A 44 -9.26 -6.30 9.77
CA ALA A 44 -10.43 -6.53 8.92
C ALA A 44 -11.07 -7.90 9.24
N SER A 45 -10.26 -8.95 9.37
CA SER A 45 -10.72 -10.29 9.73
C SER A 45 -11.39 -10.34 11.11
N GLU A 46 -10.82 -9.66 12.11
CA GLU A 46 -11.42 -9.51 13.45
C GLU A 46 -12.79 -8.78 13.41
N LEU A 47 -13.07 -8.02 12.36
CA LEU A 47 -14.35 -7.35 12.09
C LEU A 47 -15.25 -8.12 11.11
N GLY A 48 -14.89 -9.36 10.74
CA GLY A 48 -15.65 -10.20 9.81
C GLY A 48 -15.52 -9.80 8.34
N GLN A 49 -14.50 -9.01 8.00
CA GLN A 49 -14.22 -8.55 6.64
C GLN A 49 -13.01 -9.28 6.05
N GLU A 50 -13.06 -9.59 4.76
CA GLU A 50 -11.95 -10.23 4.05
C GLU A 50 -11.09 -9.18 3.33
N LEU A 51 -9.80 -9.14 3.68
CA LEU A 51 -8.82 -8.23 3.08
C LEU A 51 -7.57 -9.00 2.67
N THR A 52 -7.35 -9.14 1.36
CA THR A 52 -6.18 -9.83 0.80
C THR A 52 -4.99 -8.88 0.68
N VAL A 53 -3.79 -9.32 1.03
CA VAL A 53 -2.55 -8.54 0.82
C VAL A 53 -1.76 -9.16 -0.33
N PHE A 54 -1.45 -8.35 -1.33
CA PHE A 54 -0.53 -8.68 -2.41
C PHE A 54 0.81 -7.99 -2.19
N ASP A 55 1.89 -8.77 -2.08
CA ASP A 55 3.26 -8.22 -2.13
C ASP A 55 3.69 -8.05 -3.59
N ALA A 56 3.74 -6.79 -4.04
CA ALA A 56 4.14 -6.39 -5.37
C ALA A 56 5.44 -5.57 -5.36
N ARG A 57 6.19 -5.56 -4.26
CA ARG A 57 7.41 -4.74 -4.09
C ARG A 57 8.46 -5.03 -5.15
N ASN A 58 8.56 -6.29 -5.58
CA ASN A 58 9.50 -6.76 -6.60
C ASN A 58 8.79 -7.23 -7.88
N LEU A 59 7.57 -6.74 -8.12
CA LEU A 59 6.80 -7.09 -9.32
C LEU A 59 7.54 -6.62 -10.58
N GLY A 60 7.81 -7.56 -11.49
CA GLY A 60 8.34 -7.27 -12.81
C GLY A 60 7.23 -7.01 -13.84
N LEU A 61 7.55 -6.27 -14.91
CA LEU A 61 6.60 -5.90 -15.96
C LEU A 61 5.89 -7.11 -16.60
N LYS A 62 6.60 -8.25 -16.73
CA LYS A 62 6.06 -9.49 -17.33
C LYS A 62 4.91 -10.09 -16.52
N ASP A 63 4.92 -9.93 -15.20
CA ASP A 63 3.92 -10.51 -14.29
C ASP A 63 2.80 -9.52 -13.93
N MET A 64 2.94 -8.26 -14.33
CA MET A 64 2.00 -7.18 -14.00
C MET A 64 0.58 -7.48 -14.45
N GLY A 65 0.39 -7.93 -15.70
CA GLY A 65 -0.93 -8.27 -16.23
C GLY A 65 -1.63 -9.39 -15.44
N ARG A 66 -0.86 -10.40 -15.00
CA ARG A 66 -1.39 -11.48 -14.16
C ARG A 66 -1.85 -10.95 -12.81
N MET A 67 -1.05 -10.10 -12.17
CA MET A 67 -1.41 -9.53 -10.87
C MET A 67 -2.64 -8.62 -10.94
N LEU A 68 -2.76 -7.79 -11.97
CA LEU A 68 -3.96 -6.96 -12.20
C LEU A 68 -5.22 -7.83 -12.39
N ALA A 69 -5.12 -8.94 -13.13
CA ALA A 69 -6.22 -9.88 -13.28
C ALA A 69 -6.61 -10.55 -11.93
N GLN A 70 -5.63 -10.85 -11.07
CA GLN A 70 -5.91 -11.37 -9.72
C GLN A 70 -6.61 -10.34 -8.84
N ILE A 71 -6.17 -9.08 -8.87
CA ILE A 71 -6.82 -7.97 -8.16
C ILE A 71 -8.27 -7.84 -8.63
N GLN A 72 -8.50 -7.76 -9.93
CA GLN A 72 -9.84 -7.64 -10.51
C GLN A 72 -10.77 -8.82 -10.13
N SER A 73 -10.24 -10.05 -10.12
CA SER A 73 -11.00 -11.24 -9.72
C SER A 73 -11.47 -11.19 -8.26
N ILE A 74 -10.69 -10.58 -7.37
CA ILE A 74 -11.06 -10.37 -5.96
C ILE A 74 -12.07 -9.22 -5.84
N THR A 75 -11.77 -8.06 -6.42
CA THR A 75 -12.59 -6.86 -6.25
C THR A 75 -13.97 -6.98 -6.91
N SER A 76 -14.08 -7.67 -8.04
CA SER A 76 -15.37 -7.98 -8.69
C SER A 76 -16.31 -8.85 -7.84
N ARG A 77 -15.79 -9.55 -6.82
CA ARG A 77 -16.58 -10.33 -5.85
C ARG A 77 -16.94 -9.52 -4.60
N GLY A 78 -16.69 -8.21 -4.61
CA GLY A 78 -16.91 -7.32 -3.46
C GLY A 78 -15.92 -7.52 -2.31
N LYS A 79 -14.80 -8.21 -2.57
CA LYS A 79 -13.72 -8.40 -1.59
C LYS A 79 -12.66 -7.30 -1.75
N ARG A 80 -11.99 -6.97 -0.64
CA ARG A 80 -10.98 -5.91 -0.64
C ARG A 80 -9.57 -6.47 -0.74
N CYS A 81 -8.64 -5.67 -1.28
CA CYS A 81 -7.22 -5.97 -1.24
C CYS A 81 -6.32 -4.76 -1.00
N ILE A 82 -5.15 -5.01 -0.41
CA ILE A 82 -4.01 -4.08 -0.35
C ILE A 82 -2.92 -4.61 -1.28
N VAL A 83 -2.35 -3.74 -2.11
CA VAL A 83 -1.20 -4.02 -2.98
C VAL A 83 -0.01 -3.24 -2.46
N VAL A 84 0.99 -3.94 -1.94
CA VAL A 84 2.19 -3.32 -1.37
C VAL A 84 3.22 -3.08 -2.48
N LEU A 85 3.62 -1.82 -2.66
CA LEU A 85 4.50 -1.37 -3.73
C LEU A 85 5.70 -0.60 -3.17
N LYS A 86 6.82 -0.61 -3.88
CA LYS A 86 7.96 0.29 -3.59
C LYS A 86 7.68 1.71 -4.12
N LEU A 87 8.47 2.69 -3.69
CA LEU A 87 8.47 4.04 -4.29
C LEU A 87 8.69 3.99 -5.81
N VAL A 88 8.16 4.98 -6.53
CA VAL A 88 8.28 5.05 -8.01
C VAL A 88 9.72 5.17 -8.49
N THR A 89 10.61 5.67 -7.63
CA THR A 89 12.06 5.75 -7.88
C THR A 89 12.76 4.38 -7.81
N GLU A 90 12.09 3.34 -7.33
CA GLU A 90 12.69 2.02 -7.08
C GLU A 90 12.06 0.89 -7.89
N ASN A 91 10.81 1.01 -8.32
CA ASN A 91 10.17 0.01 -9.16
C ASN A 91 9.30 0.66 -10.25
N ALA A 92 9.62 0.36 -11.52
CA ALA A 92 8.92 0.89 -12.68
C ALA A 92 7.46 0.42 -12.80
N THR A 93 7.07 -0.66 -12.11
CA THR A 93 5.68 -1.12 -12.09
C THR A 93 4.81 -0.38 -11.08
N THR A 94 5.39 0.41 -10.17
CA THR A 94 4.63 1.11 -9.12
C THR A 94 3.57 2.03 -9.69
N VAL A 95 3.92 2.89 -10.66
CA VAL A 95 2.97 3.85 -11.26
C VAL A 95 1.80 3.13 -11.92
N PRO A 96 1.99 2.23 -12.90
CA PRO A 96 0.87 1.56 -13.55
C PRO A 96 0.05 0.69 -12.58
N MET A 97 0.67 0.04 -11.58
CA MET A 97 -0.08 -0.70 -10.57
C MET A 97 -0.94 0.22 -9.70
N ALA A 98 -0.38 1.31 -9.18
CA ALA A 98 -1.08 2.25 -8.31
C ALA A 98 -2.22 3.00 -9.05
N GLN A 99 -2.07 3.26 -10.35
CA GLN A 99 -3.12 3.88 -11.14
C GLN A 99 -4.31 2.94 -11.43
N ASN A 100 -4.07 1.63 -11.47
CA ASN A 100 -5.10 0.60 -11.73
C ASN A 100 -5.84 0.13 -10.46
N VAL A 101 -5.47 0.60 -9.27
CA VAL A 101 -6.23 0.37 -8.03
C VAL A 101 -7.06 1.60 -7.67
N ASP A 102 -8.03 1.47 -6.77
CA ASP A 102 -8.99 2.54 -6.48
C ASP A 102 -8.32 3.74 -5.80
N ALA A 103 -7.48 3.46 -4.79
CA ALA A 103 -6.85 4.47 -3.95
C ALA A 103 -5.42 4.09 -3.54
N ALA A 104 -4.68 5.03 -2.94
CA ALA A 104 -3.30 4.85 -2.50
C ALA A 104 -3.02 5.45 -1.11
N LEU A 105 -2.07 4.85 -0.38
CA LEU A 105 -1.40 5.38 0.80
C LEU A 105 0.10 5.48 0.53
N LEU A 106 0.73 6.56 1.01
CA LEU A 106 2.18 6.72 0.98
C LEU A 106 2.80 6.39 2.34
N GLY A 107 3.65 5.37 2.40
CA GLY A 107 4.53 5.10 3.54
C GLY A 107 5.76 6.01 3.49
N VAL A 108 5.96 6.81 4.54
CA VAL A 108 7.09 7.74 4.67
C VAL A 108 7.94 7.31 5.84
N PHE A 109 9.11 6.74 5.57
CA PHE A 109 10.07 6.32 6.59
C PHE A 109 10.95 7.48 7.01
N ILE A 110 10.92 7.82 8.30
CA ILE A 110 11.67 8.94 8.88
C ILE A 110 13.17 8.72 8.64
N GLY A 111 13.80 9.71 7.99
CA GLY A 111 15.23 9.68 7.65
C GLY A 111 15.60 8.75 6.49
N GLU A 112 14.64 8.13 5.79
CA GLU A 112 14.90 7.36 4.56
C GLU A 112 14.12 7.87 3.36
N THR A 113 12.81 8.07 3.51
CA THR A 113 11.98 8.60 2.43
C THR A 113 12.24 10.10 2.28
N SER A 114 12.96 10.46 1.21
CA SER A 114 13.18 11.88 0.89
C SER A 114 11.90 12.55 0.42
N VAL A 115 11.79 13.86 0.67
CA VAL A 115 10.66 14.68 0.17
C VAL A 115 10.56 14.61 -1.35
N ILE A 116 11.70 14.53 -2.05
CA ILE A 116 11.74 14.41 -3.52
C ILE A 116 11.12 13.09 -3.97
N ALA A 117 11.50 11.96 -3.35
CA ALA A 117 10.94 10.66 -3.70
C ALA A 117 9.45 10.54 -3.35
N ALA A 118 9.03 11.11 -2.22
CA ALA A 118 7.64 11.20 -1.81
C ALA A 118 6.81 12.04 -2.79
N SER A 119 7.25 13.27 -3.11
CA SER A 119 6.54 14.15 -4.06
C SER A 119 6.45 13.52 -5.43
N ARG A 120 7.56 12.96 -5.94
CA ARG A 120 7.59 12.27 -7.22
C ARG A 120 6.61 11.10 -7.27
N THR A 121 6.55 10.31 -6.20
CA THR A 121 5.57 9.22 -6.08
C THR A 121 4.14 9.74 -6.17
N VAL A 122 3.83 10.83 -5.45
CA VAL A 122 2.49 11.44 -5.46
C VAL A 122 2.14 12.01 -6.83
N ASP A 123 3.08 12.68 -7.48
CA ASP A 123 2.87 13.34 -8.77
C ASP A 123 2.73 12.32 -9.91
N GLU A 124 3.57 11.28 -9.96
CA GLU A 124 3.52 10.26 -11.02
C GLU A 124 2.30 9.33 -10.89
N VAL A 125 1.91 8.96 -9.66
CA VAL A 125 0.69 8.16 -9.43
C VAL A 125 -0.58 9.01 -9.62
N GLY A 126 -0.52 10.28 -9.26
CA GLY A 126 -1.62 11.24 -9.33
C GLY A 126 -2.19 11.57 -7.95
N ARG A 127 -2.14 12.86 -7.59
CA ARG A 127 -2.59 13.39 -6.28
C ARG A 127 -3.98 12.91 -5.84
N PRO A 128 -5.02 12.88 -6.70
CA PRO A 128 -6.36 12.44 -6.29
C PRO A 128 -6.45 10.97 -5.86
N LYS A 129 -5.45 10.13 -6.18
CA LYS A 129 -5.42 8.72 -5.73
C LYS A 129 -5.08 8.58 -4.25
N PHE A 130 -4.37 9.54 -3.66
CA PHE A 130 -3.86 9.38 -2.31
C PHE A 130 -4.91 9.74 -1.25
N LEU A 131 -5.21 8.78 -0.37
CA LEU A 131 -6.00 9.01 0.84
C LEU A 131 -5.17 9.70 1.93
N GLY A 132 -3.84 9.64 1.82
CA GLY A 132 -2.91 10.28 2.73
C GLY A 132 -1.57 9.55 2.81
N SER A 133 -0.85 9.82 3.90
CA SER A 133 0.44 9.21 4.19
C SER A 133 0.49 8.61 5.59
N VAL A 134 1.25 7.52 5.74
CA VAL A 134 1.59 6.89 7.01
C VAL A 134 3.05 7.18 7.29
N VAL A 135 3.35 7.85 8.41
CA VAL A 135 4.72 8.13 8.83
C VAL A 135 5.22 6.98 9.69
N LEU A 136 6.36 6.42 9.29
CA LEU A 136 6.96 5.22 9.85
C LEU A 136 8.30 5.59 10.46
N ASN A 137 8.52 5.17 11.70
CA ASN A 137 9.86 5.20 12.24
C ASN A 137 10.54 3.90 11.82
N ALA A 138 11.54 3.99 10.95
CA ALA A 138 12.42 2.86 10.67
C ALA A 138 13.23 2.61 11.94
N SER A 139 12.63 1.90 12.89
CA SER A 139 13.32 1.55 14.12
C SER A 139 14.51 0.69 13.72
N LEU A 140 15.71 1.10 14.14
CA LEU A 140 16.86 0.20 14.13
C LEU A 140 16.39 -1.07 14.83
N ALA A 141 16.50 -2.20 14.13
CA ALA A 141 16.16 -3.52 14.64
C ALA A 141 16.68 -3.67 16.08
N LYS A 142 15.83 -4.19 16.97
CA LYS A 142 16.30 -4.79 18.22
C LYS A 142 17.13 -6.02 17.91
#